data_AF-A0A450U6U9-F1
#
_entry.id   AF-A0A450U6U9-F1
#
_cell.length_a   1.000
_cell.length_b   1.000
_cell.length_c   1.000
_cell.angle_alpha   90.00
_cell.angle_beta   90.00
_cell.angle_gamma   90.00
#
_symmetry.space_group_name_H-M   'P 1'
#
loop_
_entity.id
_entity.type
_entity.pdbx_description
1 polymer ?
#
loop_
_entity_poly.entity_id
_entity_poly.type
_entity_poly.pdbx_seq_one_letter_code
_entity_poly.pdbx_strand_id
1 'polypeptide(L)'
;MSYLYGNLCRSPFTHRKKLQEEPVRIDGSNPASVLARSANVSPIKVFSMRVVSFTQARNNLKSVLDQVVADADWTVITRRDSENAVVMSLDHFNGLMETTYLLGSPANASHLDKSIQQYRQGDTVVRALMDD
;
A
#
# COMPACT_ATOMS: atom_id res chain seq x y z
N MET A 1 19.65 -28.16 41.25
CA MET A 1 20.02 -26.73 41.41
C MET A 1 21.29 -26.47 40.64
N SER A 2 21.28 -25.42 39.82
CA SER A 2 22.38 -24.87 39.00
C SER A 2 22.79 -25.67 37.76
N TYR A 3 22.71 -25.05 36.57
CA TYR A 3 23.83 -24.88 35.63
C TYR A 3 23.51 -23.74 34.64
N LEU A 4 24.48 -22.84 34.49
CA LEU A 4 24.59 -21.80 33.45
C LEU A 4 24.74 -22.43 32.06
N TYR A 5 24.16 -21.82 31.02
CA TYR A 5 24.70 -21.87 29.65
C TYR A 5 24.37 -20.57 28.91
N GLY A 6 25.42 -19.94 28.38
CA GLY A 6 25.31 -18.85 27.43
C GLY A 6 25.34 -19.32 25.97
N ASN A 7 24.95 -18.38 25.11
CA ASN A 7 25.31 -18.22 23.71
C ASN A 7 24.70 -19.11 22.60
N LEU A 8 24.45 -18.42 21.47
CA LEU A 8 24.30 -18.84 20.07
C LEU A 8 22.89 -19.11 19.49
N CYS A 9 22.35 -18.06 18.85
CA CYS A 9 21.91 -18.01 17.44
C CYS A 9 21.48 -19.30 16.72
N ARG A 10 20.26 -19.29 16.14
CA ARG A 10 20.00 -19.67 14.72
C ARG A 10 18.58 -19.29 14.29
N SER A 11 18.47 -18.22 13.51
CA SER A 11 17.34 -17.96 12.62
C SER A 11 17.43 -18.89 11.38
N PRO A 12 16.31 -19.39 10.83
CA PRO A 12 16.33 -20.28 9.68
C PRO A 12 16.23 -19.48 8.38
N PHE A 13 17.23 -18.67 8.06
CA PHE A 13 17.31 -17.99 6.77
C PHE A 13 18.74 -17.96 6.25
N THR A 14 19.28 -19.14 5.94
CA THR A 14 20.45 -19.27 5.07
C THR A 14 20.05 -20.09 3.86
N HIS A 15 19.68 -19.41 2.76
CA HIS A 15 19.97 -19.76 1.36
C HIS A 15 19.58 -18.57 0.48
N ARG A 16 20.40 -17.50 0.53
CA ARG A 16 20.30 -16.36 -0.39
C ARG A 16 21.00 -16.78 -1.69
N LYS A 17 20.24 -17.24 -2.69
CA LYS A 17 20.75 -17.29 -4.07
C LYS A 17 21.22 -15.88 -4.43
N LYS A 18 22.50 -15.72 -4.79
CA LYS A 18 23.00 -14.47 -5.39
C LYS A 18 22.26 -14.29 -6.72
N LEU A 19 21.26 -13.41 -6.75
CA LEU A 19 20.84 -12.77 -7.99
C LEU A 19 21.98 -11.83 -8.37
N GLN A 20 22.68 -12.18 -9.45
CA GLN A 20 23.54 -11.23 -10.14
C GLN A 20 22.61 -10.17 -10.72
N GLU A 21 22.64 -8.96 -10.16
CA GLU A 21 22.00 -7.80 -10.76
C GLU A 21 22.82 -7.43 -12.00
N GLU A 22 22.28 -7.70 -13.19
CA GLU A 22 22.81 -7.09 -14.41
C GLU A 22 22.46 -5.59 -14.39
N PRO A 23 23.42 -4.70 -14.72
CA PRO A 23 23.15 -3.27 -14.73
C PRO A 23 22.16 -2.93 -15.85
N VAL A 24 20.95 -2.55 -15.45
CA VAL A 24 19.96 -1.95 -16.34
C VAL A 24 20.59 -0.69 -16.95
N ARG A 25 20.85 -0.74 -18.26
CA ARG A 25 21.26 0.43 -19.04
C ARG A 25 20.09 1.42 -19.01
N ILE A 26 20.26 2.53 -18.30
CA ILE A 26 19.32 3.64 -18.33
C ILE A 26 19.61 4.40 -19.62
N ASP A 27 18.94 3.99 -20.69
CA ASP A 27 18.88 4.76 -21.92
C ASP A 27 18.34 6.16 -21.56
N GLY A 28 19.01 7.21 -22.04
CA GLY A 28 18.84 8.63 -21.66
C GLY A 28 17.48 9.27 -21.94
N SER A 29 16.40 8.53 -21.83
CA SER A 29 15.06 9.05 -21.60
C SER A 29 15.03 9.83 -20.29
N ASN A 30 14.87 11.16 -20.40
CA ASN A 30 14.61 12.06 -19.29
C ASN A 30 13.59 11.43 -18.32
N PRO A 31 13.82 11.38 -17.00
CA PRO A 31 12.88 10.79 -16.05
C PRO A 31 11.46 11.40 -16.13
N ALA A 32 11.31 12.62 -16.64
CA ALA A 32 10.01 13.22 -16.91
C ALA A 32 9.23 12.57 -18.07
N SER A 33 9.91 11.91 -19.01
CA SER A 33 9.27 11.31 -20.21
C SER A 33 8.65 9.94 -19.94
N VAL A 34 9.14 9.20 -18.94
CA VAL A 34 8.58 7.92 -18.51
C VAL A 34 7.26 8.13 -17.76
N LEU A 35 7.12 9.25 -17.04
CA LEU A 35 5.90 9.63 -16.32
C LEU A 35 4.77 10.10 -17.25
N ALA A 36 5.08 10.48 -18.49
CA ALA A 36 4.11 11.04 -19.44
C ALA A 36 3.20 9.99 -20.14
N ARG A 37 3.44 8.69 -19.94
CA ARG A 37 2.70 7.62 -20.65
C ARG A 37 1.50 7.04 -19.88
N SER A 38 1.26 7.49 -18.65
CA SER A 38 0.15 6.99 -17.82
C SER A 38 -0.85 8.10 -17.50
N ALA A 39 -1.51 8.61 -18.54
CA ALA A 39 -2.39 9.79 -18.46
C ALA A 39 -3.71 9.57 -17.68
N ASN A 40 -3.94 8.41 -17.04
CA ASN A 40 -5.18 8.12 -16.31
C ASN A 40 -4.97 7.22 -15.08
N VAL A 41 -3.77 7.19 -14.50
CA VAL A 41 -3.66 6.81 -13.08
C VAL A 41 -4.02 8.08 -12.32
N SER A 42 -5.20 8.12 -11.70
CA SER A 42 -5.49 9.12 -10.68
C SER A 42 -4.25 9.20 -9.80
N PRO A 43 -3.66 10.40 -9.59
CA PRO A 43 -2.45 10.51 -8.79
C PRO A 43 -2.72 9.75 -7.50
N ILE A 44 -1.81 8.84 -7.13
CA ILE A 44 -1.84 8.19 -5.82
C ILE A 44 -2.01 9.35 -4.85
N LYS A 45 -3.20 9.46 -4.25
CA LYS A 45 -3.53 10.58 -3.38
C LYS A 45 -2.41 10.59 -2.35
N VAL A 46 -1.59 11.65 -2.37
CA VAL A 46 -0.48 11.78 -1.44
C VAL A 46 -1.15 12.03 -0.10
N PHE A 47 -1.33 10.94 0.65
CA PHE A 47 -1.97 10.93 1.95
C PHE A 47 -1.21 11.90 2.86
N SER A 48 -1.91 12.90 3.38
CA SER A 48 -1.36 13.86 4.31
C SER A 48 -1.30 13.18 5.68
N MET A 49 -0.21 12.46 5.91
CA MET A 49 0.02 11.71 7.15
C MET A 49 0.01 12.66 8.36
N ARG A 50 -1.10 12.61 9.12
CA ARG A 50 -1.25 13.37 10.37
C ARG A 50 -0.70 12.56 11.53
N VAL A 51 0.13 13.19 12.36
CA VAL A 51 0.69 12.57 13.57
C VAL A 51 0.14 13.30 14.80
N VAL A 52 -0.45 12.55 15.73
CA VAL A 52 -0.99 13.08 16.99
C VAL A 52 -0.44 12.29 18.16
N SER A 53 -0.24 12.95 19.29
CA SER A 53 0.14 12.23 20.52
C SER A 53 -1.04 11.46 21.11
N PHE A 54 -0.77 10.39 21.84
CA PHE A 54 -1.78 9.62 22.58
C PHE A 54 -2.68 10.50 23.46
N THR A 55 -2.10 11.47 24.18
CA THR A 55 -2.87 12.36 25.06
C THR A 55 -3.84 13.24 24.26
N GLN A 56 -3.42 13.77 23.11
CA GLN A 56 -4.30 14.56 22.24
C GLN A 56 -5.40 13.71 21.63
N ALA A 57 -5.08 12.51 21.15
CA ALA A 57 -6.05 11.58 20.60
C ALA A 57 -7.08 11.16 21.63
N ARG A 58 -6.65 10.87 22.88
CA ARG A 58 -7.56 10.54 23.98
C ARG A 58 -8.52 11.68 24.30
N ASN A 59 -8.01 12.91 24.41
CA ASN A 59 -8.82 14.06 24.81
C ASN A 59 -9.76 14.54 23.70
N ASN A 60 -9.43 14.27 22.43
CA ASN A 60 -10.16 14.78 21.27
C ASN A 60 -10.58 13.65 20.31
N LEU A 61 -10.88 12.45 20.83
CA LEU A 61 -11.07 11.25 20.00
C LEU A 61 -12.14 11.43 18.93
N LYS A 62 -13.29 12.04 19.27
CA LYS A 62 -14.36 12.32 18.32
C LYS A 62 -13.87 13.12 17.12
N SER A 63 -13.16 14.23 17.37
CA SER A 63 -12.64 15.08 16.30
C SER A 63 -11.62 14.37 15.44
N VAL A 64 -10.77 13.50 16.03
CA VAL A 64 -9.83 12.69 15.25
C VAL A 64 -10.58 11.73 14.32
N LEU A 65 -11.64 11.08 14.80
CA LEU A 65 -12.46 10.16 14.01
C LEU A 65 -13.23 10.88 12.89
N ASP A 66 -13.88 12.01 13.20
CA ASP A 66 -14.60 12.81 12.20
C ASP A 66 -13.65 13.26 11.07
N GLN A 67 -12.42 13.64 11.44
CA GLN A 67 -11.43 14.12 10.48
C GLN A 67 -10.87 13.01 9.58
N VAL A 68 -10.58 11.81 10.10
CA VAL A 68 -10.10 10.70 9.24
C VAL A 68 -11.16 10.23 8.26
N VAL A 69 -12.44 10.34 8.62
CA VAL A 69 -13.56 10.06 7.71
C VAL A 69 -13.67 11.16 6.65
N ALA A 70 -13.63 12.43 7.05
CA ALA A 70 -13.76 13.56 6.12
C ALA A 70 -12.59 13.64 5.12
N ASP A 71 -11.36 13.43 5.58
CA ASP A 71 -10.17 13.54 4.74
C ASP A 71 -9.95 12.28 3.89
N ALA A 72 -10.64 11.17 4.20
CA ALA A 72 -10.36 9.83 3.67
C ALA A 72 -8.86 9.51 3.75
N ASP A 73 -8.29 9.68 4.94
CA ASP A 73 -6.85 9.60 5.25
C ASP A 73 -6.64 8.87 6.59
N TRP A 74 -5.39 8.53 6.90
CA TRP A 74 -5.01 7.92 8.16
C TRP A 74 -4.34 8.92 9.12
N THR A 75 -4.49 8.68 10.41
CA THR A 75 -3.82 9.41 11.49
C THR A 75 -2.99 8.45 12.31
N VAL A 76 -1.72 8.79 12.54
CA VAL A 76 -0.81 8.04 13.40
C VAL A 76 -0.85 8.59 14.82
N ILE A 77 -1.16 7.72 15.77
CA ILE A 77 -1.13 8.00 17.20
C ILE A 77 0.23 7.55 17.74
N THR A 78 1.02 8.50 18.23
CA THR A 78 2.31 8.22 18.87
C THR A 78 2.14 7.97 20.36
N ARG A 79 2.83 6.95 20.87
CA ARG A 79 2.83 6.57 22.29
C ARG A 79 4.26 6.64 22.83
N ARG A 80 4.45 7.14 24.05
CA ARG A 80 5.79 7.31 24.64
C ARG A 80 6.44 5.98 25.01
N ASP A 81 5.65 5.05 25.53
CA ASP A 81 6.15 3.78 26.11
C ASP A 81 5.62 2.54 25.35
N SER A 82 5.17 2.71 24.10
CA SER A 82 4.66 1.61 23.27
C SER A 82 4.67 1.98 21.78
N GLU A 83 4.44 0.98 20.92
CA GLU A 83 4.44 1.15 19.47
C GLU A 83 3.37 2.15 18.99
N ASN A 84 3.57 2.78 17.84
CA ASN A 84 2.56 3.68 17.29
C ASN A 84 1.34 2.91 16.78
N ALA A 85 0.18 3.57 16.76
CA ALA A 85 -1.05 3.01 16.19
C ALA A 85 -1.54 3.88 15.02
N VAL A 86 -2.24 3.27 14.07
CA VAL A 86 -2.85 3.97 12.94
C VAL A 86 -4.37 3.92 13.10
N VAL A 87 -5.03 5.05 12.87
CA VAL A 87 -6.49 5.17 12.81
C VAL A 87 -6.86 5.67 11.41
N MET A 88 -7.84 5.03 10.78
CA MET A 88 -8.34 5.38 9.45
C MET A 88 -9.85 5.12 9.40
N SER A 89 -10.54 5.65 8.38
CA SER A 89 -11.95 5.32 8.16
C SER A 89 -12.13 3.86 7.75
N LEU A 90 -13.31 3.30 8.03
CA LEU A 90 -13.64 1.93 7.64
C LEU A 90 -13.61 1.76 6.11
N ASP A 91 -14.15 2.72 5.36
CA ASP A 91 -14.17 2.67 3.90
C ASP A 91 -12.75 2.67 3.32
N HIS A 92 -11.85 3.47 3.91
CA HIS A 92 -10.45 3.51 3.50
C HIS A 92 -9.75 2.17 3.77
N PHE A 93 -9.98 1.59 4.95
CA PHE A 93 -9.46 0.26 5.30
C PHE A 93 -9.98 -0.81 4.32
N ASN A 94 -11.28 -0.82 4.04
CA ASN A 94 -11.89 -1.79 3.11
C ASN A 94 -11.30 -1.67 1.70
N GLY A 95 -11.16 -0.44 1.17
CA GLY A 95 -10.55 -0.23 -0.15
C GLY A 95 -9.09 -0.65 -0.22
N LEU A 96 -8.32 -0.43 0.86
CA LEU A 96 -6.94 -0.91 0.96
C LEU A 96 -6.88 -2.45 0.95
N MET A 97 -7.75 -3.10 1.72
CA MET A 97 -7.81 -4.56 1.79
C MET A 97 -8.28 -5.19 0.47
N GLU A 98 -9.26 -4.58 -0.20
CA GLU A 98 -9.71 -5.01 -1.52
C GLU A 98 -8.59 -4.90 -2.55
N THR A 99 -7.89 -3.77 -2.59
CA THR A 99 -6.75 -3.58 -3.50
C THR A 99 -5.66 -4.63 -3.24
N THR A 100 -5.34 -4.86 -1.96
CA THR A 100 -4.37 -5.89 -1.56
C THR A 100 -4.82 -7.28 -2.00
N TYR A 101 -6.10 -7.59 -1.86
CA TYR A 101 -6.68 -8.87 -2.27
C TYR A 101 -6.61 -9.05 -3.80
N LEU A 102 -7.05 -8.05 -4.57
CA LEU A 102 -7.02 -8.08 -6.04
C LEU A 102 -5.59 -8.23 -6.58
N LEU A 103 -4.62 -7.58 -5.95
CA LEU A 103 -3.22 -7.62 -6.37
C LEU A 103 -2.42 -8.79 -5.75
N GLY A 104 -3.01 -9.56 -4.84
CA GLY A 104 -2.33 -10.64 -4.12
C GLY A 104 -1.89 -11.82 -5.01
N SER A 105 -2.57 -12.02 -6.15
CA SER A 105 -2.19 -13.03 -7.15
C SER A 105 -1.52 -12.37 -8.36
N PRO A 106 -0.29 -12.75 -8.73
CA PRO A 106 0.40 -12.19 -9.90
C PRO A 106 -0.37 -12.36 -11.22
N ALA A 107 -1.10 -13.48 -11.34
CA ALA A 107 -1.94 -13.73 -12.52
C ALA A 107 -3.13 -12.75 -12.58
N ASN A 108 -3.79 -12.50 -11.46
CA ASN A 108 -4.89 -11.54 -11.40
C ASN A 108 -4.40 -10.10 -11.59
N ALA A 109 -3.28 -9.73 -10.96
CA ALA A 109 -2.67 -8.42 -11.13
C ALA A 109 -2.32 -8.13 -12.60
N SER A 110 -1.72 -9.11 -13.29
CA SER A 110 -1.39 -8.99 -14.72
C SER A 110 -2.66 -8.89 -15.59
N HIS A 111 -3.70 -9.64 -15.25
CA HIS A 111 -4.98 -9.59 -15.95
C HIS A 111 -5.69 -8.25 -15.78
N LEU A 112 -5.70 -7.71 -14.55
CA LEU A 112 -6.24 -6.40 -14.23
C LEU A 112 -5.48 -5.28 -14.94
N ASP A 113 -4.15 -5.32 -14.92
CA ASP A 113 -3.32 -4.33 -15.62
C ASP A 113 -3.62 -4.31 -17.13
N LYS A 114 -3.69 -5.49 -17.75
CA LYS A 114 -4.09 -5.63 -19.16
C LYS A 114 -5.49 -5.05 -19.41
N SER A 115 -6.46 -5.36 -18.55
CA SER A 115 -7.84 -4.88 -18.68
C SER A 115 -7.92 -3.36 -18.55
N ILE A 116 -7.16 -2.78 -17.63
CA ILE A 116 -7.05 -1.32 -17.44
C ILE A 116 -6.42 -0.67 -18.67
N GLN A 117 -5.39 -1.28 -19.27
CA GLN A 117 -4.77 -0.78 -20.48
C GLN A 117 -5.73 -0.78 -21.67
N GLN A 118 -6.45 -1.89 -21.89
CA GLN A 118 -7.48 -2.00 -22.92
C GLN A 118 -8.57 -0.93 -22.73
N TYR A 119 -9.06 -0.76 -21.49
CA TYR A 119 -10.04 0.28 -21.17
C TYR A 119 -9.53 1.68 -21.51
N ARG A 120 -8.28 2.01 -21.12
CA ARG A 120 -7.67 3.33 -21.40
C ARG A 120 -7.44 3.57 -22.89
N GLN A 121 -7.23 2.52 -23.67
CA GLN A 121 -7.05 2.58 -25.12
C GLN A 121 -8.40 2.65 -25.88
N GLY A 122 -9.52 2.46 -25.17
CA GLY A 122 -10.85 2.40 -25.78
C GLY A 122 -11.18 1.03 -26.39
N ASP A 123 -10.31 0.03 -26.21
CA ASP A 123 -10.47 -1.35 -26.69
C ASP A 123 -11.48 -2.11 -25.83
N THR A 124 -12.71 -1.63 -25.81
CA THR A 124 -13.81 -2.16 -24.99
C THR A 124 -14.98 -2.57 -25.86
N VAL A 125 -15.70 -3.61 -25.44
CA VAL A 125 -16.90 -4.08 -26.14
C VAL A 125 -18.10 -3.87 -25.22
N VAL A 126 -19.03 -3.01 -25.63
CA VAL A 126 -20.30 -2.84 -24.93
C VAL A 126 -21.17 -4.06 -25.17
N ARG A 127 -21.64 -4.68 -24.10
CA ARG A 127 -22.56 -5.82 -24.14
C ARG A 127 -23.80 -5.47 -23.34
N ALA A 128 -24.97 -5.88 -23.83
CA ALA A 128 -26.18 -5.86 -23.01
C ALA A 128 -26.01 -6.86 -21.86
N LEU A 129 -26.56 -6.54 -20.69
CA LEU A 129 -26.70 -7.51 -19.62
C LEU A 129 -27.62 -8.63 -20.12
N MET A 130 -27.21 -9.88 -19.94
CA MET A 130 -28.09 -11.00 -20.24
C MET A 130 -29.05 -11.16 -19.06
N ASP A 131 -30.34 -11.28 -19.35
CA ASP A 131 -31.34 -11.67 -18.35
C ASP A 131 -31.16 -13.18 -18.08
N ASP A 132 -31.17 -13.57 -16.80
CA ASP A 132 -31.00 -14.96 -16.33
C ASP A 132 -32.15 -15.89 -16.75
#